data_AF-A0A3A8Q4K8-F1
#
_entry.id   AF-A0A3A8Q4K8-F1
#
_cell.length_a   1.000
_cell.length_b   1.000
_cell.length_c   1.000
_cell.angle_alpha   90.00
_cell.angle_beta   90.00
_cell.angle_gamma   90.00
#
_symmetry.space_group_name_H-M   'P 1'
#
loop_
_entity.id
_entity.type
_entity.pdbx_description
1 polymer ?
#
loop_
_entity_poly.entity_id
_entity_poly.type
_entity_poly.pdbx_seq_one_letter_code
_entity_poly.pdbx_strand_id
1 'polypeptide(L)'
;MFVRSALFLSAVLMLGGCDVTTELGKQCRLVRKATAAEQEAQGRKFVEIREKDIAVDQDFISFGSLDCEDLVCVRDDLSPRNENPEEFAFGYCSKECVQGTTTGCEITRTVDDVEEGLKERMTCRPLLLDQDTLDAIKVADEGFYRRTFGENNSPYFCAGATPAAQGT
;
A
#
# COMPACT_ATOMS: atom_id res chain seq x y z
N MET A 1 -23.03 -31.79 -56.12
CA MET A 1 -21.80 -31.87 -55.31
C MET A 1 -22.00 -31.07 -54.05
N PHE A 2 -21.55 -31.63 -52.93
CA PHE A 2 -21.84 -31.16 -51.57
C PHE A 2 -21.21 -29.82 -51.23
N VAL A 3 -21.96 -29.08 -50.41
CA VAL A 3 -21.65 -27.84 -49.69
C VAL A 3 -20.26 -27.86 -49.04
N ARG A 4 -19.51 -26.75 -49.13
CA ARG A 4 -18.54 -26.30 -48.10
C ARG A 4 -17.91 -24.95 -48.48
N SER A 5 -18.52 -23.87 -48.00
CA SER A 5 -17.85 -22.59 -47.82
C SER A 5 -18.10 -22.14 -46.39
N ALA A 6 -17.25 -22.60 -45.47
CA ALA A 6 -17.19 -22.10 -44.11
C ALA A 6 -16.30 -20.84 -44.13
N LEU A 7 -16.93 -19.67 -44.14
CA LEU A 7 -16.24 -18.40 -43.89
C LEU A 7 -16.32 -18.11 -42.39
N PHE A 8 -15.16 -18.28 -41.76
CA PHE A 8 -14.86 -17.94 -40.38
C PHE A 8 -15.17 -16.46 -40.11
N LEU A 9 -16.26 -16.18 -39.38
CA LEU A 9 -16.40 -14.91 -38.68
C LEU A 9 -15.61 -15.01 -37.37
N SER A 10 -14.40 -14.48 -37.39
CA SER A 10 -13.56 -14.28 -36.22
C SER A 10 -14.34 -13.48 -35.17
N ALA A 11 -14.55 -14.11 -34.03
CA ALA A 11 -15.04 -13.46 -32.83
C ALA A 11 -14.09 -12.31 -32.47
N VAL A 12 -14.58 -11.09 -32.57
CA VAL A 12 -13.98 -9.93 -31.90
C VAL A 12 -14.13 -10.18 -30.41
N LEU A 13 -13.12 -10.79 -29.81
CA LEU A 13 -12.90 -10.77 -28.37
C LEU A 13 -12.69 -9.30 -27.99
N MET A 14 -13.80 -8.64 -27.65
CA MET A 14 -13.77 -7.40 -26.90
C MET A 14 -12.92 -7.66 -25.66
N LEU A 15 -11.70 -7.13 -25.67
CA LEU A 15 -10.89 -6.87 -24.48
C LEU A 15 -11.61 -5.81 -23.64
N GLY A 16 -12.79 -6.14 -23.14
CA GLY A 16 -13.28 -5.54 -21.91
C GLY A 16 -12.41 -6.11 -20.81
N GLY A 17 -11.22 -5.53 -20.64
CA GLY A 17 -10.46 -5.73 -19.41
C GLY A 17 -11.41 -5.38 -18.28
N CYS A 18 -11.73 -6.35 -17.44
CA CYS A 18 -12.47 -6.06 -16.22
C CYS A 18 -11.72 -4.92 -15.52
N ASP A 19 -12.42 -3.82 -15.22
CA ASP A 19 -11.96 -2.86 -14.23
C ASP A 19 -11.80 -3.66 -12.93
N VAL A 20 -10.61 -4.19 -12.70
CA VAL A 20 -10.27 -4.77 -11.42
C VAL A 20 -10.21 -3.58 -10.50
N THR A 21 -11.28 -3.35 -9.75
CA THR A 21 -11.31 -2.38 -8.67
C THR A 21 -10.21 -2.79 -7.70
N THR A 22 -9.07 -2.12 -7.79
CA THR A 22 -7.95 -2.38 -6.90
C THR A 22 -8.36 -1.93 -5.51
N GLU A 23 -7.91 -2.61 -4.46
CA GLU A 23 -8.10 -2.16 -3.07
C GLU A 23 -7.30 -0.88 -2.76
N LEU A 24 -6.56 -0.32 -3.73
CA LEU A 24 -5.82 0.93 -3.59
C LEU A 24 -6.73 2.06 -3.10
N GLY A 25 -6.30 2.77 -2.05
CA GLY A 25 -7.03 3.89 -1.45
C GLY A 25 -8.12 3.50 -0.46
N LYS A 26 -8.43 2.19 -0.28
CA LYS A 26 -9.35 1.72 0.74
C LYS A 26 -8.81 1.96 2.14
N GLN A 27 -9.66 2.42 3.06
CA GLN A 27 -9.27 2.60 4.46
C GLN A 27 -8.82 1.28 5.11
N CYS A 28 -7.74 1.33 5.88
CA CYS A 28 -7.19 0.18 6.61
C CYS A 28 -6.72 0.56 8.00
N ARG A 29 -6.75 -0.41 8.93
CA ARG A 29 -6.19 -0.22 10.27
C ARG A 29 -4.69 -0.43 10.24
N LEU A 30 -3.96 0.49 10.88
CA LEU A 30 -2.52 0.38 11.03
C LEU A 30 -2.18 -0.64 12.11
N VAL A 31 -1.20 -1.49 11.80
CA VAL A 31 -0.64 -2.46 12.73
C VAL A 31 0.87 -2.37 12.74
N ARG A 32 1.46 -2.80 13.85
CA ARG A 32 2.88 -3.08 13.94
C ARG A 32 3.11 -4.52 14.34
N LYS A 33 4.34 -4.97 14.16
CA LYS A 33 4.78 -6.23 14.73
C LYS A 33 4.68 -6.20 16.26
N ALA A 34 4.17 -7.28 16.84
CA ALA A 34 4.19 -7.49 18.28
C ALA A 34 5.64 -7.60 18.77
N THR A 35 5.93 -7.04 19.93
CA THR A 35 7.17 -7.34 20.65
C THR A 35 7.17 -8.79 21.13
N ALA A 36 8.34 -9.33 21.49
CA ALA A 36 8.43 -10.71 22.02
C ALA A 36 7.52 -10.91 23.25
N ALA A 37 7.50 -9.93 24.18
CA ALA A 37 6.67 -9.98 25.37
C ALA A 37 5.16 -9.94 25.03
N GLU A 38 4.74 -9.10 24.08
CA GLU A 38 3.33 -9.05 23.64
C GLU A 38 2.92 -10.34 22.93
N GLN A 39 3.82 -10.92 22.14
CA GLN A 39 3.58 -12.18 21.45
C GLN A 39 3.44 -13.35 22.45
N GLU A 40 4.26 -13.39 23.49
CA GLU A 40 4.15 -14.37 24.57
C GLU A 40 2.85 -14.20 25.38
N ALA A 41 2.45 -12.96 25.64
CA ALA A 41 1.27 -12.66 26.46
C ALA A 41 -0.07 -12.84 25.70
N GLN A 42 -0.11 -12.47 24.42
CA GLN A 42 -1.36 -12.35 23.64
C GLN A 42 -1.45 -13.35 22.50
N GLY A 43 -0.35 -14.02 22.13
CA GLY A 43 -0.30 -14.95 21.00
C GLY A 43 -0.46 -14.30 19.62
N ARG A 44 -0.46 -12.96 19.54
CA ARG A 44 -0.65 -12.22 18.29
C ARG A 44 0.69 -11.80 17.69
N LYS A 45 0.78 -11.86 16.36
CA LYS A 45 1.97 -11.42 15.60
C LYS A 45 1.95 -9.92 15.29
N PHE A 46 0.76 -9.34 15.22
CA PHE A 46 0.53 -7.93 14.93
C PHE A 46 -0.34 -7.32 16.01
N VAL A 47 -0.07 -6.06 16.32
CA VAL A 47 -0.77 -5.25 17.32
C VAL A 47 -1.24 -3.98 16.64
N GLU A 48 -2.48 -3.58 16.90
CA GLU A 48 -3.07 -2.36 16.39
C GLU A 48 -2.34 -1.11 16.93
N ILE A 49 -2.11 -0.14 16.04
CA ILE A 49 -1.52 1.16 16.37
C ILE A 49 -2.62 2.11 16.81
N ARG A 50 -2.36 2.91 17.84
CA ARG A 50 -3.25 4.01 18.27
C ARG A 50 -2.75 5.34 17.74
N GLU A 51 -3.65 6.32 17.70
CA GLU A 51 -3.33 7.67 17.22
C GLU A 51 -2.15 8.32 17.96
N LYS A 52 -2.02 8.08 19.26
CA LYS A 52 -0.89 8.57 20.07
C LYS A 52 0.46 7.93 19.73
N ASP A 53 0.47 6.78 19.08
CA ASP A 53 1.70 6.05 18.77
C ASP A 53 2.39 6.60 17.50
N ILE A 54 1.71 7.48 16.76
CA ILE A 54 2.22 8.11 15.54
C ILE A 54 2.61 9.55 15.88
N ALA A 55 3.84 9.94 15.55
CA ALA A 55 4.27 11.33 15.71
C ALA A 55 3.46 12.27 14.79
N VAL A 56 3.52 13.57 15.04
CA VAL A 56 2.99 14.57 14.12
C VAL A 56 3.93 14.66 12.91
N ASP A 57 3.38 14.89 11.71
CA ASP A 57 4.12 15.03 10.45
C ASP A 57 4.96 13.79 10.04
N GLN A 58 4.54 12.61 10.48
CA GLN A 58 5.23 11.35 10.20
C GLN A 58 4.40 10.44 9.29
N ASP A 59 5.03 9.94 8.23
CA ASP A 59 4.51 8.83 7.44
C ASP A 59 4.65 7.51 8.18
N PHE A 60 3.66 6.64 8.03
CA PHE A 60 3.65 5.30 8.61
C PHE A 60 3.30 4.26 7.56
N ILE A 61 4.09 3.20 7.48
CA ILE A 61 3.82 2.03 6.64
C ILE A 61 3.65 0.79 7.53
N SER A 62 2.50 0.14 7.37
CA SER A 62 2.08 -1.02 8.13
C SER A 62 2.07 -2.26 7.23
N PHE A 63 3.04 -3.14 7.46
CA PHE A 63 3.10 -4.46 6.84
C PHE A 63 2.20 -5.44 7.59
N GLY A 64 1.28 -6.10 6.88
CA GLY A 64 0.41 -7.14 7.44
C GLY A 64 -0.94 -6.66 7.96
N SER A 65 -1.42 -5.49 7.53
CA SER A 65 -2.82 -5.11 7.74
C SER A 65 -3.72 -6.06 6.94
N LEU A 66 -4.67 -6.70 7.62
CA LEU A 66 -5.58 -7.67 7.00
C LEU A 66 -6.63 -6.99 6.11
N ASP A 67 -6.82 -5.68 6.25
CA ASP A 67 -7.82 -4.92 5.50
C ASP A 67 -7.41 -4.73 4.02
N CYS A 68 -6.13 -4.91 3.72
CA CYS A 68 -5.51 -4.62 2.43
C CYS A 68 -5.20 -5.85 1.56
N GLU A 69 -5.56 -7.06 1.99
CA GLU A 69 -5.23 -8.33 1.30
C GLU A 69 -3.73 -8.42 0.94
N ASP A 70 -3.38 -8.23 -0.33
CA ASP A 70 -2.01 -8.27 -0.86
C ASP A 70 -1.29 -6.91 -0.83
N LEU A 71 -1.98 -5.85 -0.40
CA LEU A 71 -1.46 -4.48 -0.32
C LEU A 71 -0.94 -4.13 1.09
N VAL A 72 -0.18 -3.04 1.19
CA VAL A 72 0.30 -2.51 2.47
C VAL A 72 -0.58 -1.36 2.93
N CYS A 73 -0.70 -1.15 4.25
CA CYS A 73 -1.47 -0.03 4.78
C CYS A 73 -0.53 1.15 5.03
N VAL A 74 -0.77 2.27 4.36
CA VAL A 74 0.04 3.49 4.44
C VAL A 74 -0.79 4.61 5.05
N ARG A 75 -0.14 5.43 5.86
CA ARG A 75 -0.67 6.71 6.33
C ARG A 75 0.39 7.77 6.08
N ASP A 76 0.01 8.87 5.48
CA ASP A 76 0.90 10.01 5.29
C ASP A 76 0.64 11.12 6.31
N ASP A 77 1.53 12.11 6.34
CA ASP A 77 1.47 13.29 7.19
C ASP A 77 0.17 14.11 7.06
N LEU A 78 -0.48 14.09 5.90
CA LEU A 78 -1.73 14.79 5.63
C LEU A 78 -2.98 13.95 5.91
N SER A 79 -2.84 12.66 6.24
CA SER A 79 -3.98 11.81 6.57
C SER A 79 -4.72 12.33 7.83
N PRO A 80 -6.07 12.31 7.82
CA PRO A 80 -6.87 12.75 8.97
C PRO A 80 -6.51 12.00 10.26
N ARG A 81 -6.46 12.73 11.38
CA ARG A 81 -6.23 12.16 12.72
C ARG A 81 -7.52 12.15 13.53
N ASN A 82 -7.71 11.12 14.34
CA ASN A 82 -8.78 11.15 15.34
C ASN A 82 -8.41 12.11 16.48
N GLU A 83 -9.37 12.89 16.97
CA GLU A 83 -9.17 13.78 18.12
C GLU A 83 -8.90 12.99 19.42
N ASN A 84 -9.38 11.75 19.50
CA ASN A 84 -9.12 10.86 20.63
C ASN A 84 -7.80 10.09 20.42
N PRO A 85 -6.75 10.35 21.23
CA PRO A 85 -5.43 9.71 21.07
C PRO A 85 -5.43 8.19 21.38
N GLU A 86 -6.47 7.68 22.04
CA GLU A 86 -6.57 6.26 22.40
C GLU A 86 -7.29 5.43 21.32
N GLU A 87 -7.90 6.07 20.32
CA GLU A 87 -8.50 5.38 19.19
C GLU A 87 -7.45 4.74 18.28
N PHE A 88 -7.87 3.74 17.52
CA PHE A 88 -7.01 3.11 16.52
C PHE A 88 -6.67 4.08 15.41
N ALA A 89 -5.42 4.02 14.96
CA ALA A 89 -4.97 4.79 13.83
C ALA A 89 -5.32 4.07 12.51
N PHE A 90 -5.80 4.85 11.55
CA PHE A 90 -6.15 4.39 10.22
C PHE A 90 -5.23 5.00 9.17
N GLY A 91 -5.10 4.29 8.06
CA GLY A 91 -4.48 4.73 6.82
C GLY A 91 -5.30 4.24 5.62
N TYR A 92 -4.65 4.09 4.48
CA TYR A 92 -5.23 3.57 3.25
C TYR A 92 -4.31 2.51 2.61
N CYS A 93 -4.92 1.58 1.87
CA CYS A 93 -4.19 0.54 1.19
C CYS A 93 -3.38 1.12 0.02
N SER A 94 -2.14 0.68 -0.06
CA SER A 94 -1.10 1.17 -0.97
C SER A 94 -0.35 -0.02 -1.57
N LYS A 95 0.27 0.20 -2.72
CA LYS A 95 1.09 -0.79 -3.40
C LYS A 95 2.45 -0.24 -3.75
N GLU A 96 3.40 -1.14 -3.99
CA GLU A 96 4.68 -0.80 -4.57
C GLU A 96 4.49 -0.16 -5.95
N CYS A 97 5.36 0.79 -6.27
CA CYS A 97 5.34 1.50 -7.55
C CYS A 97 6.77 1.71 -8.06
N VAL A 98 6.87 2.04 -9.35
CA VAL A 98 8.15 2.33 -10.00
C VAL A 98 8.41 3.84 -9.92
N GLN A 99 9.57 4.22 -9.39
CA GLN A 99 9.97 5.62 -9.34
C GLN A 99 9.91 6.26 -10.73
N GLY A 100 9.38 7.48 -10.81
CA GLY A 100 9.29 8.23 -12.06
C GLY A 100 8.10 7.85 -12.94
N THR A 101 7.24 6.92 -12.50
CA THR A 101 5.94 6.67 -13.14
C THR A 101 4.83 7.28 -12.30
N THR A 102 3.94 8.05 -12.92
CA THR A 102 2.63 8.41 -12.34
C THR A 102 1.61 7.31 -12.55
N THR A 103 1.86 6.45 -13.54
CA THR A 103 1.00 5.33 -13.92
C THR A 103 1.10 4.20 -12.90
N GLY A 104 -0.05 3.76 -12.41
CA GLY A 104 -0.18 2.67 -11.46
C GLY A 104 -0.70 3.11 -10.10
N CYS A 105 -0.59 4.38 -9.70
CA CYS A 105 -1.13 4.86 -8.44
C CYS A 105 -2.54 5.46 -8.55
N GLU A 106 -3.21 5.28 -9.69
CA GLU A 106 -4.58 5.73 -9.86
C GLU A 106 -5.55 4.92 -9.01
N ILE A 107 -6.27 5.59 -8.12
CA ILE A 107 -7.38 4.98 -7.38
C ILE A 107 -8.58 4.88 -8.32
N THR A 108 -8.82 3.69 -8.86
CA THR A 108 -9.98 3.38 -9.71
C THR A 108 -11.25 3.06 -8.90
N ARG A 109 -11.11 2.92 -7.58
CA ARG A 109 -12.21 2.63 -6.66
C ARG A 109 -13.19 3.81 -6.59
N THR A 110 -14.47 3.53 -6.75
CA THR A 110 -15.54 4.54 -6.85
C THR A 110 -16.39 4.70 -5.60
N VAL A 111 -16.11 3.94 -4.54
CA VAL A 111 -16.89 3.94 -3.30
C VAL A 111 -16.43 5.01 -2.30
N ASP A 112 -17.32 5.33 -1.36
CA ASP A 112 -17.20 6.42 -0.37
C ASP A 112 -16.18 6.16 0.77
N ASP A 113 -15.36 5.11 0.68
CA ASP A 113 -14.35 4.77 1.70
C ASP A 113 -12.93 5.23 1.34
N VAL A 114 -12.80 5.97 0.24
CA VAL A 114 -11.57 6.67 -0.12
C VAL A 114 -11.56 8.01 0.60
N GLU A 115 -10.46 8.28 1.30
CA GLU A 115 -10.22 9.57 1.95
C GLU A 115 -10.39 10.74 0.95
N GLU A 116 -11.10 11.79 1.36
CA GLU A 116 -11.32 12.98 0.54
C GLU A 116 -9.97 13.63 0.15
N GLY A 117 -9.78 13.94 -1.13
CA GLY A 117 -8.54 14.54 -1.63
C GLY A 117 -7.40 13.54 -1.87
N LEU A 118 -7.53 12.28 -1.45
CA LEU A 118 -6.47 11.27 -1.62
C LEU A 118 -6.22 10.94 -3.09
N LYS A 119 -7.27 10.90 -3.92
CA LYS A 119 -7.16 10.59 -5.36
C LYS A 119 -6.30 11.61 -6.09
N GLU A 120 -6.44 12.88 -5.74
CA GLU A 120 -5.79 14.01 -6.38
C GLU A 120 -4.32 14.14 -5.99
N ARG A 121 -3.96 13.64 -4.80
CA ARG A 121 -2.60 13.74 -4.26
C ARG A 121 -1.78 12.45 -4.40
N MET A 122 -2.38 11.32 -4.77
CA MET A 122 -1.67 10.05 -4.83
C MET A 122 -0.53 10.07 -5.86
N THR A 123 0.68 9.76 -5.40
CA THR A 123 1.89 9.70 -6.24
C THR A 123 2.77 8.52 -5.83
N CYS A 124 3.73 8.16 -6.68
CA CYS A 124 4.75 7.18 -6.35
C CYS A 124 5.91 7.87 -5.61
N ARG A 125 6.09 7.58 -4.32
CA ARG A 125 7.14 8.22 -3.50
C ARG A 125 7.83 7.24 -2.55
N PRO A 126 9.07 7.53 -2.12
CA PRO A 126 9.78 6.66 -1.19
C PRO A 126 9.13 6.73 0.20
N LEU A 127 8.81 5.58 0.78
CA LEU A 127 8.31 5.44 2.16
C LEU A 127 9.22 4.58 3.04
N LEU A 128 10.10 3.78 2.42
CA LEU A 128 11.13 3.04 3.14
C LEU A 128 12.48 3.74 3.04
N LEU A 129 13.45 3.17 3.76
CA LEU A 129 14.86 3.47 3.61
C LEU A 129 15.27 3.39 2.12
N ASP A 130 16.29 4.14 1.73
CA ASP A 130 16.79 4.12 0.36
C ASP A 130 17.22 2.71 -0.09
N GLN A 131 17.24 2.49 -1.41
CA GLN A 131 17.53 1.17 -1.99
C GLN A 131 18.88 0.62 -1.53
N ASP A 132 19.92 1.46 -1.47
CA ASP A 132 21.26 1.05 -1.06
C ASP A 132 21.26 0.54 0.39
N THR A 133 20.52 1.20 1.28
CA THR A 133 20.35 0.80 2.67
C THR A 133 19.54 -0.48 2.80
N LEU A 134 18.46 -0.63 2.03
CA LEU A 134 17.67 -1.87 2.01
C LEU A 134 18.53 -3.04 1.53
N ASP A 135 19.31 -2.86 0.45
CA ASP A 135 20.19 -3.88 -0.09
C ASP A 135 21.32 -4.23 0.89
N ALA A 136 21.90 -3.23 1.56
CA ALA A 136 22.91 -3.43 2.59
C ALA A 136 22.38 -4.25 3.78
N ILE A 137 21.16 -3.96 4.25
CA ILE A 137 20.50 -4.74 5.31
C ILE A 137 20.23 -6.17 4.85
N LYS A 138 19.75 -6.34 3.61
CA LYS A 138 19.46 -7.66 3.02
C LYS A 138 20.70 -8.53 2.93
N VAL A 139 21.84 -7.96 2.51
CA VAL A 139 23.14 -8.64 2.44
C VAL A 139 23.68 -8.97 3.84
N ALA A 140 23.48 -8.07 4.81
CA ALA A 140 23.98 -8.26 6.17
C ALA A 140 23.19 -9.32 6.97
N ASP A 141 21.86 -9.32 6.87
CA ASP A 141 20.98 -10.30 7.52
C ASP A 141 19.66 -10.44 6.74
N GLU A 142 19.65 -11.37 5.79
CA GLU A 142 18.47 -11.69 4.98
C GLU A 142 17.26 -12.09 5.86
N GLY A 143 17.52 -12.77 6.99
CA GLY A 143 16.47 -13.17 7.91
C GLY A 143 15.82 -11.96 8.57
N PHE A 144 16.60 -10.99 9.03
CA PHE A 144 16.08 -9.73 9.57
C PHE A 144 15.34 -8.95 8.50
N TYR A 145 15.88 -8.85 7.29
CA TYR A 145 15.24 -8.18 6.16
C TYR A 145 13.85 -8.75 5.90
N ARG A 146 13.73 -10.07 5.66
CA ARG A 146 12.44 -10.73 5.42
C ARG A 146 11.47 -10.59 6.60
N ARG A 147 11.98 -10.57 7.83
CA ARG A 147 11.15 -10.42 9.05
C ARG A 147 10.67 -8.99 9.30
N THR A 148 11.29 -7.99 8.69
CA THR A 148 11.03 -6.56 8.91
C THR A 148 10.32 -5.93 7.71
N PHE A 149 10.83 -6.18 6.51
CA PHE A 149 10.34 -5.60 5.26
C PHE A 149 9.59 -6.62 4.38
N GLY A 150 9.58 -7.91 4.74
CA GLY A 150 8.93 -8.95 3.95
C GLY A 150 9.68 -9.25 2.66
N GLU A 151 8.93 -9.46 1.58
CA GLU A 151 9.47 -9.64 0.22
C GLU A 151 9.52 -8.32 -0.57
N ASN A 152 9.26 -7.17 0.08
CA ASN A 152 9.31 -5.86 -0.56
C ASN A 152 10.74 -5.49 -0.93
N ASN A 153 10.99 -5.26 -2.22
CA ASN A 153 12.31 -4.86 -2.72
C ASN A 153 12.35 -3.42 -3.23
N SER A 154 11.20 -2.72 -3.26
CA SER A 154 11.10 -1.32 -3.65
C SER A 154 10.92 -0.43 -2.43
N PRO A 155 11.64 0.70 -2.32
CA PRO A 155 11.36 1.70 -1.31
C PRO A 155 10.17 2.60 -1.67
N TYR A 156 9.66 2.48 -2.90
CA TYR A 156 8.62 3.35 -3.46
C TYR A 156 7.23 2.72 -3.37
N PHE A 157 6.28 3.50 -2.85
CA PHE A 157 4.89 3.11 -2.69
C PHE A 157 3.96 4.24 -3.13
N CYS A 158 2.72 3.88 -3.49
CA CYS A 158 1.67 4.84 -3.77
C CYS A 158 1.23 5.53 -2.47
N ALA A 159 1.57 6.81 -2.30
CA ALA A 159 1.15 7.58 -1.15
C ALA A 159 0.82 9.01 -1.57
N GLY A 160 0.04 9.70 -0.75
CA GLY A 160 -0.25 11.09 -1.00
C GLY A 160 1.01 11.93 -1.01
N ALA A 161 1.10 12.85 -1.97
CA ALA A 161 2.25 13.70 -2.18
C ALA A 161 2.48 14.59 -0.95
N THR A 162 3.72 14.63 -0.48
CA THR A 162 4.15 15.64 0.49
C THR A 162 4.63 16.90 -0.24
N PRO A 163 4.51 18.09 0.36
CA PRO A 163 5.01 19.33 -0.25
C PRO A 163 6.50 19.28 -0.65
N ALA A 164 7.29 18.44 0.02
CA ALA A 164 8.71 18.24 -0.26
C ALA A 164 9.01 17.30 -1.45
N ALA A 165 8.03 16.53 -1.93
CA ALA A 165 8.21 15.63 -3.08
C ALA A 165 8.12 16.36 -4.44
N GLN A 166 7.73 17.65 -4.45
CA GLN A 166 7.73 18.51 -5.62
C GLN A 166 9.04 19.32 -5.71
N GLY A 167 10.14 18.66 -6.07
CA GLY A 167 11.29 19.34 -6.68
C GLY A 167 12.64 19.17 -5.99
N THR A 168 13.54 18.46 -6.67
CA THR A 168 14.70 19.06 -7.36
C THR A 168 14.94 18.33 -8.67
#